data_AF-A0A3C1DWF7-F1
#
_entry.id   AF-A0A3C1DWF7-F1
#
_cell.length_a   1.000
_cell.length_b   1.000
_cell.length_c   1.000
_cell.angle_alpha   90.00
_cell.angle_beta   90.00
_cell.angle_gamma   90.00
#
_symmetry.space_group_name_H-M   'P 1'
#
loop_
_entity.id
_entity.type
_entity.pdbx_description
1 polymer ?
#
loop_
_entity_poly.entity_id
_entity_poly.type
_entity_poly.pdbx_seq_one_letter_code
_entity_poly.pdbx_strand_id
1 'polypeptide(L)'
;MSWRKGAGIAGRPWKGRVREYDLFKELTIGVIVVTVLVAAVSLILSSPDDPSVTLKSWANAKPADFVATTTAELGGTSETAGYGPPYNSTPDATQTLGPLDLQSFSGVRIPIDTAKDLVIDPLETLPDPPAAISEWTSASDVQRTDWTAAYAKALDKAPGNDPAQVADGSYGPVPALTGSLLAMAQQGSLDGVLQSRGSFYNTDYTPTILFLGDGTYFPDLATAQHLTGDQWGMMNETGNYPGQSWLWLFSFFYQVEPVKSAANADVLVVVIMGVLTLLLALVPFIPGLRTLPRWVPIHRLVWKDYYKNR
;
A
#
# COMPACT_ATOMS: atom_id res chain seq x y z
N MET A 1 46.06 -19.84 -27.58
CA MET A 1 44.79 -20.58 -27.79
C MET A 1 43.69 -19.60 -28.15
N SER A 2 43.25 -19.58 -29.41
CA SER A 2 42.23 -18.65 -29.93
C SER A 2 40.86 -19.32 -29.89
N TRP A 3 40.00 -18.90 -28.94
CA TRP A 3 38.70 -19.53 -28.67
C TRP A 3 37.54 -19.14 -29.61
N ARG A 4 37.78 -18.46 -30.73
CA ARG A 4 36.70 -18.11 -31.68
C ARG A 4 37.14 -18.18 -33.14
N LYS A 5 37.15 -19.38 -33.70
CA LYS A 5 36.98 -19.58 -35.16
C LYS A 5 35.72 -20.40 -35.40
N GLY A 6 34.58 -19.85 -35.01
CA GLY A 6 33.29 -20.37 -35.47
C GLY A 6 33.04 -19.88 -36.89
N ALA A 7 32.73 -20.78 -37.83
CA ALA A 7 32.33 -20.46 -39.21
C ALA A 7 30.96 -19.73 -39.31
N GLY A 8 30.44 -19.25 -38.17
CA GLY A 8 29.21 -18.49 -38.08
C GLY A 8 29.35 -17.09 -38.69
N ILE A 9 28.21 -16.50 -39.05
CA ILE A 9 28.11 -15.19 -39.71
C ILE A 9 28.82 -14.09 -38.90
N ALA A 10 28.82 -14.18 -37.56
CA ALA A 10 29.50 -13.25 -36.66
C ALA A 10 31.03 -13.29 -36.71
N GLY A 11 31.64 -14.32 -37.31
CA GLY A 11 33.09 -14.46 -37.47
C GLY A 11 33.62 -14.04 -38.84
N ARG A 12 32.75 -13.62 -39.77
CA ARG A 12 33.15 -13.17 -41.11
C ARG A 12 33.61 -11.71 -41.06
N PRO A 13 34.69 -11.34 -41.78
CA PRO A 13 35.09 -9.94 -41.87
C PRO A 13 33.97 -9.11 -42.50
N TRP A 14 33.67 -7.96 -41.87
CA TRP A 14 32.65 -7.02 -42.35
C TRP A 14 33.02 -6.51 -43.75
N LYS A 15 32.11 -6.69 -44.72
CA LYS A 15 32.28 -6.21 -46.10
C LYS A 15 31.33 -5.05 -46.45
N GLY A 16 30.52 -4.59 -45.50
CA GLY A 16 29.63 -3.46 -45.70
C GLY A 16 30.35 -2.12 -45.64
N ARG A 17 29.65 -1.02 -45.94
CA ARG A 17 30.18 0.33 -45.72
C ARG A 17 30.55 0.52 -44.25
N VAL A 18 31.71 1.10 -44.00
CA VAL A 18 32.12 1.60 -42.68
C VAL A 18 31.89 3.10 -42.71
N ARG A 19 31.23 3.64 -41.69
CA ARG A 19 31.04 5.09 -41.52
C ARG A 19 32.09 5.57 -40.52
N GLU A 20 32.72 6.71 -40.81
CA GLU A 20 33.53 7.39 -39.80
C GLU A 20 32.62 7.77 -38.63
N TYR A 21 32.92 7.20 -37.46
CA TYR A 21 32.12 7.35 -36.26
C TYR A 21 32.96 8.04 -35.20
N ASP A 22 32.69 9.33 -35.00
CA ASP A 22 33.31 10.11 -33.93
C ASP A 22 32.54 9.83 -32.63
N LEU A 23 33.11 8.93 -31.84
CA LEU A 23 32.56 8.53 -30.55
C LEU A 23 32.34 9.72 -29.61
N PHE A 24 33.23 10.71 -29.59
CA PHE A 24 33.12 11.86 -28.69
C PHE A 24 31.99 12.79 -29.10
N LYS A 25 31.86 13.05 -30.40
CA LYS A 25 30.76 13.85 -30.93
C LYS A 25 29.39 13.21 -30.65
N GLU A 26 29.24 11.94 -30.98
CA GLU A 26 27.96 11.22 -30.82
C GLU A 26 27.59 11.05 -29.35
N LEU A 27 28.57 10.77 -28.49
CA LEU A 27 28.36 10.74 -27.04
C LEU A 27 27.94 12.11 -26.49
N THR A 28 28.60 13.19 -26.91
CA THR A 28 28.30 14.54 -26.43
C THR A 28 26.88 14.96 -26.84
N ILE A 29 26.52 14.74 -28.11
CA ILE A 29 25.16 15.02 -28.60
C ILE A 29 24.14 14.15 -27.85
N GLY A 30 24.42 12.86 -27.71
CA GLY A 30 23.56 11.91 -27.00
C GLY A 30 23.30 12.35 -25.57
N VAL A 31 24.34 12.71 -24.81
CA VAL A 31 24.21 13.20 -23.43
C VAL A 31 23.40 14.48 -23.38
N ILE A 32 23.71 15.48 -24.20
CA ILE A 32 22.98 16.76 -24.19
C ILE A 32 21.49 16.54 -24.50
N VAL A 33 21.18 15.80 -25.57
CA VAL A 33 19.79 15.53 -25.97
C VAL A 33 19.05 14.77 -24.89
N VAL A 34 19.66 13.70 -24.34
CA VAL A 34 19.03 12.92 -23.28
C VAL A 34 18.83 13.77 -22.02
N THR A 35 19.81 14.57 -21.61
CA THR A 35 19.67 15.47 -20.45
C THR A 35 18.54 16.48 -20.64
N VAL A 36 18.45 17.12 -21.81
CA VAL A 36 17.37 18.07 -22.11
C VAL A 36 16.00 17.36 -22.11
N LEU A 37 15.91 16.18 -22.71
CA LEU A 37 14.68 15.40 -22.71
C LEU A 37 14.28 14.98 -21.30
N VAL A 38 15.22 14.47 -20.49
CA VAL A 38 14.96 14.09 -19.10
C VAL A 38 14.49 15.30 -18.29
N ALA A 39 15.18 16.44 -18.37
CA ALA A 39 14.77 17.65 -17.66
C ALA A 39 13.37 18.12 -18.10
N ALA A 40 13.08 18.14 -19.40
CA ALA A 40 11.78 18.53 -19.91
C ALA A 40 10.67 17.58 -19.44
N VAL A 41 10.89 16.26 -19.52
CA VAL A 41 9.93 15.26 -19.08
C VAL A 41 9.73 15.32 -17.56
N SER A 42 10.80 15.47 -16.77
CA SER A 42 10.71 15.62 -15.32
C SER A 42 9.92 16.86 -14.90
N LEU A 43 10.04 17.98 -15.61
CA LEU A 43 9.25 19.18 -15.32
C LEU A 43 7.76 19.02 -15.66
N ILE A 44 7.43 18.25 -16.69
CA ILE A 44 6.04 18.04 -17.13
C ILE A 44 5.35 16.96 -16.28
N LEU A 45 6.09 15.90 -15.94
CA LEU A 45 5.60 14.69 -15.28
C LEU A 45 6.08 14.57 -13.83
N SER A 46 6.46 15.67 -13.16
CA SER A 46 6.88 15.61 -11.76
C SER A 46 5.74 15.21 -10.84
N SER A 47 6.07 14.43 -9.80
CA SER A 47 5.22 14.26 -8.62
C SER A 47 5.51 15.40 -7.62
N PRO A 48 4.49 15.95 -6.94
CA PRO A 48 4.67 16.94 -5.89
C PRO A 48 5.39 16.34 -4.67
N ASP A 49 6.16 17.18 -3.98
CA ASP A 49 6.77 16.83 -2.69
C ASP A 49 5.73 17.06 -1.57
N ASP A 50 4.83 16.09 -1.40
CA ASP A 50 3.78 16.15 -0.39
C ASP A 50 4.31 15.75 0.99
N PRO A 51 3.98 16.50 2.07
CA PRO A 51 4.38 16.13 3.42
C PRO A 51 3.74 14.80 3.83
N SER A 52 4.47 14.01 4.61
CA SER A 52 3.95 12.74 5.12
C SER A 52 2.70 12.95 5.97
N VAL A 53 1.71 12.07 5.77
CA VAL A 53 0.51 12.01 6.61
C VAL A 53 0.90 11.50 8.00
N THR A 54 0.41 12.16 9.05
CA THR A 54 0.71 11.84 10.45
C THR A 54 -0.58 11.75 11.26
N LEU A 55 -0.52 11.10 12.42
CA LEU A 55 -1.64 11.10 13.37
C LEU A 55 -1.91 12.53 13.88
N LYS A 56 -0.87 13.37 13.97
CA LYS A 56 -1.03 14.80 14.23
C LYS A 56 -1.86 15.51 13.16
N SER A 57 -1.54 15.33 11.87
CA SER A 57 -2.28 16.00 10.80
C SER A 57 -3.73 15.54 10.76
N TRP A 58 -3.97 14.24 10.99
CA TRP A 58 -5.30 13.67 11.12
C TRP A 58 -6.09 14.25 12.30
N ALA A 59 -5.55 14.18 13.51
CA ALA A 59 -6.21 14.63 14.73
C ALA A 59 -6.53 16.14 14.75
N ASN A 60 -5.78 16.94 14.00
CA ASN A 60 -6.07 18.37 13.81
C ASN A 60 -7.09 18.62 12.68
N ALA A 61 -7.04 17.85 11.59
CA ALA A 61 -7.92 18.04 10.44
C ALA A 61 -9.34 17.49 10.67
N LYS A 62 -9.44 16.33 11.33
CA LYS A 62 -10.71 15.63 11.61
C LYS A 62 -10.73 15.05 13.04
N PRO A 63 -10.82 15.89 14.09
CA PRO A 63 -10.82 15.42 15.48
C PRO A 63 -11.98 14.47 15.82
N ALA A 64 -13.17 14.70 15.25
CA ALA A 64 -14.33 13.84 15.44
C ALA A 64 -14.11 12.42 14.86
N ASP A 65 -13.52 12.35 13.66
CA ASP A 65 -13.14 11.09 13.01
C ASP A 65 -12.12 10.33 13.86
N PHE A 66 -11.07 11.02 14.34
CA PHE A 66 -10.07 10.42 15.22
C PHE A 66 -10.68 9.82 16.49
N VAL A 67 -11.62 10.52 17.14
CA VAL A 67 -12.29 10.02 18.36
C VAL A 67 -13.22 8.85 18.06
N ALA A 68 -13.95 8.90 16.94
CA ALA A 68 -14.79 7.79 16.50
C ALA A 68 -13.96 6.54 16.20
N THR A 69 -12.84 6.67 15.48
CA THR A 69 -11.93 5.56 15.21
C THR A 69 -11.29 5.03 16.50
N THR A 70 -10.81 5.90 17.39
CA THR A 70 -10.26 5.48 18.70
C THR A 70 -11.31 4.71 19.53
N THR A 71 -12.58 5.10 19.45
CA THR A 71 -13.68 4.40 20.10
C THR A 71 -13.88 3.00 19.49
N ALA A 72 -13.78 2.88 18.16
CA ALA A 72 -13.84 1.60 17.46
C ALA A 72 -12.63 0.70 17.79
N GLU A 73 -11.42 1.26 17.93
CA GLU A 73 -10.23 0.51 18.37
C GLU A 73 -10.43 -0.08 19.76
N LEU A 74 -10.91 0.74 20.72
CA LEU A 74 -11.23 0.30 22.08
C LEU A 74 -12.33 -0.77 22.10
N GLY A 75 -13.31 -0.66 21.20
CA GLY A 75 -14.43 -1.59 21.09
C GLY A 75 -14.10 -2.88 20.32
N GLY A 76 -12.92 -2.96 19.69
CA GLY A 76 -12.57 -4.06 18.80
C GLY A 76 -13.44 -4.14 17.55
N THR A 77 -13.93 -3.00 17.06
CA THR A 77 -14.83 -2.90 15.89
C THR A 77 -14.23 -2.12 14.72
N SER A 78 -12.95 -1.72 14.80
CA SER A 78 -12.21 -1.17 13.66
C SER A 78 -11.95 -2.23 12.59
N GLU A 79 -11.54 -1.81 11.40
CA GLU A 79 -11.23 -2.74 10.31
C GLU A 79 -10.02 -3.61 10.69
N THR A 80 -8.99 -3.01 11.30
CA THR A 80 -7.84 -3.71 11.85
C THR A 80 -8.23 -4.74 12.91
N ALA A 81 -9.17 -4.43 13.82
CA ALA A 81 -9.66 -5.40 14.81
C ALA A 81 -10.37 -6.60 14.14
N GLY A 82 -11.02 -6.38 13.00
CA GLY A 82 -11.71 -7.41 12.21
C GLY A 82 -10.84 -8.18 11.21
N TYR A 83 -9.55 -7.85 11.06
CA TYR A 83 -8.75 -8.23 9.88
C TYR A 83 -8.38 -9.71 9.73
N GLY A 84 -8.07 -10.42 10.83
CA GLY A 84 -7.50 -11.78 10.81
C GLY A 84 -5.96 -11.81 10.78
N PRO A 85 -5.34 -12.97 10.50
CA PRO A 85 -3.89 -13.09 10.44
C PRO A 85 -3.28 -12.16 9.36
N PRO A 86 -2.11 -11.55 9.57
CA PRO A 86 -1.13 -11.87 10.60
C PRO A 86 -1.34 -11.14 11.94
N TYR A 87 -2.40 -10.33 12.08
CA TYR A 87 -2.60 -9.42 13.21
C TYR A 87 -3.40 -10.03 14.36
N ASN A 88 -4.49 -10.72 14.04
CA ASN A 88 -5.36 -11.32 15.05
C ASN A 88 -5.98 -12.63 14.52
N SER A 89 -6.81 -13.26 15.35
CA SER A 89 -7.43 -14.56 15.05
C SER A 89 -8.92 -14.44 14.74
N THR A 90 -9.34 -13.33 14.12
CA THR A 90 -10.75 -13.09 13.80
C THR A 90 -11.28 -14.19 12.86
N PRO A 91 -12.34 -14.93 13.27
CA PRO A 91 -12.90 -15.99 12.44
C PRO A 91 -13.40 -15.47 11.10
N ASP A 92 -13.28 -16.29 10.06
CA ASP A 92 -13.83 -16.04 8.71
C ASP A 92 -13.31 -14.76 8.01
N ALA A 93 -12.26 -14.12 8.54
CA ALA A 93 -11.64 -12.93 7.97
C ALA A 93 -10.58 -13.23 6.88
N THR A 94 -10.25 -14.50 6.64
CA THR A 94 -9.15 -14.88 5.75
C THR A 94 -9.53 -14.92 4.27
N GLN A 95 -8.61 -14.49 3.40
CA GLN A 95 -8.72 -14.66 1.96
C GLN A 95 -8.33 -16.08 1.55
N THR A 96 -9.32 -16.89 1.15
CA THR A 96 -9.11 -18.31 0.78
C THR A 96 -9.07 -18.51 -0.74
N LEU A 97 -8.31 -19.51 -1.20
CA LEU A 97 -8.32 -19.99 -2.59
C LEU A 97 -9.00 -21.37 -2.64
N GLY A 98 -10.33 -21.38 -2.73
CA GLY A 98 -11.11 -22.61 -2.62
C GLY A 98 -10.85 -23.27 -1.25
N PRO A 99 -10.37 -24.54 -1.20
CA PRO A 99 -10.07 -25.21 0.06
C PRO A 99 -8.75 -24.77 0.72
N LEU A 100 -7.97 -23.89 0.08
CA LEU A 100 -6.66 -23.48 0.57
C LEU A 100 -6.75 -22.14 1.31
N ASP A 101 -6.50 -22.15 2.62
CA ASP A 101 -6.39 -20.95 3.44
C ASP A 101 -4.93 -20.69 3.83
N LEU A 102 -4.20 -20.05 2.92
CA LEU A 102 -2.78 -19.73 3.12
C LEU A 102 -2.54 -18.73 4.25
N GLN A 103 -3.51 -17.84 4.50
CA GLN A 103 -3.43 -16.82 5.55
C GLN A 103 -3.50 -17.47 6.93
N SER A 104 -4.48 -18.37 7.15
CA SER A 104 -4.57 -19.17 8.39
C SER A 104 -3.35 -20.07 8.59
N PHE A 105 -2.80 -20.67 7.51
CA PHE A 105 -1.58 -21.47 7.62
C PHE A 105 -0.38 -20.67 8.14
N SER A 106 -0.30 -19.37 7.82
CA SER A 106 0.77 -18.51 8.31
C SER A 106 0.62 -18.14 9.80
N GLY A 107 -0.61 -18.17 10.32
CA GLY A 107 -0.96 -17.83 11.69
C GLY A 107 -0.76 -16.36 12.03
N VAL A 108 -0.98 -16.00 13.30
CA VAL A 108 -0.70 -14.66 13.83
C VAL A 108 0.81 -14.48 13.98
N ARG A 109 1.37 -13.48 13.31
CA ARG A 109 2.83 -13.22 13.26
C ARG A 109 3.21 -11.86 13.80
N ILE A 110 2.31 -10.90 13.70
CA ILE A 110 2.51 -9.51 14.14
C ILE A 110 1.27 -9.16 14.97
N PRO A 111 1.12 -9.73 16.18
CA PRO A 111 -0.11 -9.57 16.94
C PRO A 111 -0.40 -8.09 17.20
N ILE A 112 -1.63 -7.67 16.93
CA ILE A 112 -2.12 -6.33 17.24
C ILE A 112 -3.44 -6.47 18.02
N ASP A 113 -3.44 -5.98 19.27
CA ASP A 113 -4.63 -5.73 20.06
C ASP A 113 -4.95 -4.24 19.94
N THR A 114 -5.94 -3.89 19.11
CA THR A 114 -6.23 -2.48 18.78
C THR A 114 -6.47 -1.61 20.02
N ALA A 115 -7.22 -2.12 21.00
CA ALA A 115 -7.53 -1.38 22.21
C ALA A 115 -6.25 -1.15 23.03
N LYS A 116 -5.47 -2.20 23.26
CA LYS A 116 -4.25 -2.11 24.05
C LYS A 116 -3.17 -1.32 23.32
N ASP A 117 -2.85 -1.74 22.12
CA ASP A 117 -1.69 -1.30 21.37
C ASP A 117 -1.87 0.12 20.82
N LEU A 118 -3.04 0.46 20.28
CA LEU A 118 -3.25 1.75 19.61
C LEU A 118 -3.75 2.84 20.57
N VAL A 119 -4.30 2.46 21.73
CA VAL A 119 -4.92 3.40 22.68
C VAL A 119 -4.31 3.35 24.06
N ILE A 120 -4.37 2.21 24.75
CA ILE A 120 -3.99 2.14 26.18
C ILE A 120 -2.48 2.32 26.37
N ASP A 121 -1.66 1.51 25.71
CA ASP A 121 -0.21 1.55 25.86
C ASP A 121 0.38 2.92 25.50
N PRO A 122 -0.07 3.61 24.42
CA PRO A 122 0.35 4.98 24.17
C PRO A 122 0.01 5.95 25.30
N LEU A 123 -1.19 5.87 25.86
CA LEU A 123 -1.60 6.75 26.97
C LEU A 123 -0.80 6.48 28.26
N GLU A 124 -0.37 5.24 28.49
CA GLU A 124 0.52 4.89 29.61
C GLU A 124 1.90 5.53 29.51
N THR A 125 2.34 5.94 28.30
CA THR A 125 3.64 6.62 28.11
C THR A 125 3.62 8.10 28.49
N LEU A 126 2.44 8.69 28.73
CA LEU A 126 2.33 10.08 29.12
C LEU A 126 2.98 10.30 30.50
N PRO A 127 3.59 11.49 30.76
CA PRO A 127 4.14 11.80 32.08
C PRO A 127 3.12 11.71 33.22
N ASP A 128 1.87 12.09 32.94
CA ASP A 128 0.70 11.91 33.81
C ASP A 128 -0.38 11.12 33.04
N PRO A 129 -0.37 9.77 33.10
CA PRO A 129 -1.36 8.95 32.43
C PRO A 129 -2.77 9.20 32.98
N PRO A 130 -3.81 9.19 32.13
CA PRO A 130 -5.18 9.44 32.58
C PRO A 130 -5.66 8.33 33.53
N ALA A 131 -6.25 8.72 34.66
CA ALA A 131 -6.81 7.78 35.64
C ALA A 131 -7.86 6.81 35.05
N ALA A 132 -8.48 7.22 33.94
CA ALA A 132 -9.41 6.43 33.13
C ALA A 132 -8.83 5.07 32.65
N ILE A 133 -7.50 4.94 32.53
CA ILE A 133 -6.83 3.67 32.22
C ILE A 133 -7.10 2.64 33.32
N SER A 134 -7.01 3.05 34.59
CA SER A 134 -7.26 2.13 35.71
C SER A 134 -8.70 1.61 35.74
N GLU A 135 -9.68 2.46 35.42
CA GLU A 135 -11.08 2.06 35.31
C GLU A 135 -11.28 1.08 34.15
N TRP A 136 -10.72 1.38 32.97
CA TRP A 136 -10.79 0.51 31.80
C TRP A 136 -10.17 -0.87 32.03
N THR A 137 -8.96 -0.91 32.58
CA THR A 137 -8.23 -2.16 32.85
C THR A 137 -8.90 -3.01 33.94
N SER A 138 -9.58 -2.39 34.90
CA SER A 138 -10.34 -3.10 35.95
C SER A 138 -11.71 -3.62 35.48
N ALA A 139 -12.20 -3.12 34.34
CA ALA A 139 -13.53 -3.46 33.83
C ALA A 139 -13.55 -4.81 33.10
N SER A 140 -14.68 -5.51 33.24
CA SER A 140 -14.96 -6.71 32.45
C SER A 140 -15.08 -6.41 30.96
N ASP A 141 -14.85 -7.41 30.11
CA ASP A 141 -14.99 -7.26 28.66
C ASP A 141 -16.40 -6.79 28.27
N VAL A 142 -17.43 -7.28 28.97
CA VAL A 142 -18.83 -6.86 28.76
C VAL A 142 -18.99 -5.36 29.00
N GLN A 143 -18.43 -4.83 30.10
CA GLN A 143 -18.51 -3.39 30.38
C GLN A 143 -17.78 -2.56 29.31
N ARG A 144 -16.58 -3.00 28.90
CA ARG A 144 -15.79 -2.33 27.85
C ARG A 144 -16.55 -2.29 26.52
N THR A 145 -17.16 -3.40 26.12
CA THR A 145 -18.01 -3.49 24.93
C THR A 145 -19.27 -2.62 25.05
N ASP A 146 -19.96 -2.66 26.18
CA ASP A 146 -21.18 -1.87 26.38
C ASP A 146 -20.89 -0.37 26.35
N TRP A 147 -19.80 0.07 26.99
CA TRP A 147 -19.38 1.47 27.01
C TRP A 147 -18.98 1.98 25.62
N THR A 148 -18.14 1.23 24.90
CA THR A 148 -17.70 1.61 23.54
C THR A 148 -18.86 1.62 22.56
N ALA A 149 -19.74 0.61 22.59
CA ALA A 149 -20.94 0.56 21.76
C ALA A 149 -21.94 1.69 22.10
N ALA A 150 -22.10 2.03 23.37
CA ALA A 150 -22.95 3.14 23.80
C ALA A 150 -22.39 4.49 23.33
N TYR A 151 -21.08 4.69 23.44
CA TYR A 151 -20.43 5.93 23.05
C TYR A 151 -20.38 6.10 21.53
N ALA A 152 -20.08 5.04 20.76
CA ALA A 152 -20.15 5.06 19.30
C ALA A 152 -21.53 5.50 18.80
N LYS A 153 -22.61 4.89 19.34
CA LYS A 153 -23.99 5.28 19.02
C LYS A 153 -24.32 6.72 19.41
N ALA A 154 -23.65 7.26 20.43
CA ALA A 154 -23.87 8.62 20.89
C ALA A 154 -23.12 9.63 20.00
N LEU A 155 -21.90 9.30 19.56
CA LEU A 155 -21.14 10.05 18.55
C LEU A 155 -21.91 10.16 17.24
N ASP A 156 -22.46 9.06 16.73
CA ASP A 156 -23.25 9.06 15.47
C ASP A 156 -24.50 9.95 15.53
N LYS A 157 -25.00 10.23 16.74
CA LYS A 157 -26.16 11.11 16.96
C LYS A 157 -25.76 12.56 17.24
N ALA A 158 -24.51 12.80 17.61
CA ALA A 158 -24.02 14.13 17.87
C ALA A 158 -23.95 14.93 16.56
N PRO A 159 -24.35 16.21 16.54
CA PRO A 159 -24.20 17.06 15.36
C PRO A 159 -22.76 17.05 14.83
N GLY A 160 -22.58 16.65 13.58
CA GLY A 160 -21.25 16.55 12.95
C GLY A 160 -20.32 15.51 13.58
N ASN A 161 -20.88 14.55 14.33
CA ASN A 161 -20.17 13.55 15.12
C ASN A 161 -19.22 14.16 16.16
N ASP A 162 -19.46 15.41 16.57
CA ASP A 162 -18.60 16.14 17.50
C ASP A 162 -18.66 15.51 18.91
N PRO A 163 -17.53 15.01 19.46
CA PRO A 163 -17.46 14.49 20.82
C PRO A 163 -17.93 15.48 21.89
N ALA A 164 -17.80 16.80 21.65
CA ALA A 164 -18.24 17.84 22.57
C ALA A 164 -19.77 18.04 22.58
N GLN A 165 -20.48 17.51 21.59
CA GLN A 165 -21.95 17.58 21.45
C GLN A 165 -22.63 16.25 21.77
N VAL A 166 -21.88 15.26 22.27
CA VAL A 166 -22.44 13.99 22.73
C VAL A 166 -23.29 14.25 23.97
N ALA A 167 -24.53 13.76 23.95
CA ALA A 167 -25.43 13.85 25.11
C ALA A 167 -24.90 13.05 26.30
N ASP A 168 -25.29 13.44 27.51
CA ASP A 168 -24.90 12.71 28.72
C ASP A 168 -25.36 11.24 28.66
N GLY A 169 -24.48 10.34 29.09
CA GLY A 169 -24.77 8.91 29.12
C GLY A 169 -23.68 8.10 29.82
N SER A 170 -23.97 6.82 30.04
CA SER A 170 -23.05 5.89 30.70
C SER A 170 -22.05 5.31 29.70
N TYR A 171 -20.95 6.03 29.49
CA TYR A 171 -19.87 5.65 28.56
C TYR A 171 -18.60 5.16 29.26
N GLY A 172 -18.63 5.04 30.59
CA GLY A 172 -17.46 4.68 31.38
C GLY A 172 -16.26 5.60 31.10
N PRO A 173 -15.03 5.08 31.05
CA PRO A 173 -13.83 5.86 30.81
C PRO A 173 -13.59 6.22 29.33
N VAL A 174 -14.44 5.75 28.40
CA VAL A 174 -14.17 5.86 26.95
C VAL A 174 -13.97 7.31 26.48
N PRO A 175 -14.84 8.29 26.82
CA PRO A 175 -14.63 9.68 26.38
C PRO A 175 -13.34 10.31 26.91
N ALA A 176 -12.91 9.93 28.13
CA ALA A 176 -11.68 10.43 28.73
C ALA A 176 -10.43 9.82 28.06
N LEU A 177 -10.49 8.53 27.71
CA LEU A 177 -9.41 7.84 26.99
C LEU A 177 -9.24 8.42 25.58
N THR A 178 -10.34 8.50 24.81
CA THR A 178 -10.29 9.02 23.43
C THR A 178 -9.90 10.49 23.38
N GLY A 179 -10.41 11.31 24.30
CA GLY A 179 -10.02 12.72 24.43
C GLY A 179 -8.54 12.91 24.78
N SER A 180 -8.00 12.08 25.67
CA SER A 180 -6.57 12.12 26.02
C SER A 180 -5.68 11.70 24.84
N LEU A 181 -6.09 10.67 24.09
CA LEU A 181 -5.34 10.21 22.92
C LEU A 181 -5.39 11.26 21.79
N LEU A 182 -6.55 11.90 21.60
CA LEU A 182 -6.69 13.01 20.66
C LEU A 182 -5.73 14.15 21.02
N ALA A 183 -5.67 14.56 22.29
CA ALA A 183 -4.75 15.60 22.73
C ALA A 183 -3.28 15.20 22.51
N MET A 184 -2.92 13.95 22.80
CA MET A 184 -1.59 13.39 22.56
C MET A 184 -1.22 13.43 21.06
N ALA A 185 -2.16 13.06 20.18
CA ALA A 185 -2.00 13.10 18.73
C ALA A 185 -1.87 14.53 18.20
N GLN A 186 -2.73 15.46 18.65
CA GLN A 186 -2.68 16.87 18.25
C GLN A 186 -1.35 17.54 18.59
N GLN A 187 -0.72 17.14 19.70
CA GLN A 187 0.61 17.61 20.10
C GLN A 187 1.73 16.99 19.24
N GLY A 188 1.48 15.86 18.59
CA GLY A 188 2.45 15.13 17.75
C GLY A 188 3.27 14.09 18.49
N SER A 189 2.88 13.75 19.72
CA SER A 189 3.59 12.75 20.53
C SER A 189 3.20 11.31 20.18
N LEU A 190 1.98 11.10 19.66
CA LEU A 190 1.46 9.76 19.38
C LEU A 190 2.21 9.02 18.26
N ASP A 191 2.58 9.70 17.17
CA ASP A 191 3.33 9.10 16.05
C ASP A 191 4.64 8.46 16.55
N GLY A 192 5.41 9.21 17.37
CA GLY A 192 6.67 8.72 17.92
C GLY A 192 6.48 7.54 18.89
N VAL A 193 5.43 7.57 19.71
CA VAL A 193 5.13 6.49 20.66
C VAL A 193 4.76 5.20 19.95
N LEU A 194 3.88 5.26 18.95
CA LEU A 194 3.49 4.08 18.18
C LEU A 194 4.63 3.49 17.34
N GLN A 195 5.55 4.32 16.85
CA GLN A 195 6.72 3.87 16.10
C GLN A 195 7.82 3.29 17.02
N SER A 196 7.97 3.81 18.23
CA SER A 196 9.06 3.46 19.15
C SER A 196 8.92 2.12 19.88
N ARG A 197 7.95 1.27 19.51
CA ARG A 197 7.68 -0.02 20.17
C ARG A 197 8.87 -0.97 20.18
N GLY A 198 9.74 -0.81 21.17
CA GLY A 198 10.91 -1.66 21.45
C GLY A 198 12.27 -1.10 21.03
N SER A 199 12.34 0.03 20.32
CA SER A 199 13.62 0.66 19.94
C SER A 199 13.44 2.14 19.58
N PHE A 200 14.42 2.97 19.97
CA PHE A 200 14.47 4.39 19.59
C PHE A 200 14.61 4.59 18.08
N TYR A 201 15.31 3.67 17.40
CA TYR A 201 15.37 3.62 15.94
C TYR A 201 14.53 2.44 15.48
N ASN A 202 13.35 2.72 14.93
CA ASN A 202 12.46 1.74 14.34
C ASN A 202 11.95 2.25 13.00
N THR A 203 11.79 1.34 12.04
CA THR A 203 11.20 1.60 10.72
C THR A 203 9.90 0.84 10.53
N ASP A 204 9.37 0.23 11.59
CA ASP A 204 8.07 -0.41 11.60
C ASP A 204 6.96 0.63 11.84
N TYR A 205 6.29 0.99 10.76
CA TYR A 205 5.15 1.91 10.76
C TYR A 205 3.81 1.18 10.83
N THR A 206 3.81 -0.15 11.00
CA THR A 206 2.60 -0.98 10.94
C THR A 206 1.49 -0.45 11.84
N PRO A 207 1.71 -0.15 13.14
CA PRO A 207 0.63 0.34 14.01
C PRO A 207 0.09 1.71 13.57
N THR A 208 0.96 2.60 13.08
CA THR A 208 0.55 3.92 12.59
C THR A 208 -0.26 3.83 11.31
N ILE A 209 0.16 2.99 10.37
CA ILE A 209 -0.53 2.80 9.08
C ILE A 209 -1.90 2.13 9.30
N LEU A 210 -1.97 1.10 10.15
CA LEU A 210 -3.23 0.46 10.52
C LEU A 210 -4.20 1.49 11.11
N PHE A 211 -3.75 2.24 12.12
CA PHE A 211 -4.61 3.22 12.78
C PHE A 211 -5.07 4.37 11.86
N LEU A 212 -4.19 4.84 10.95
CA LEU A 212 -4.59 5.80 9.91
C LEU A 212 -5.63 5.20 8.95
N GLY A 213 -5.48 3.94 8.59
CA GLY A 213 -6.38 3.21 7.69
C GLY A 213 -7.77 2.96 8.26
N ASP A 214 -7.88 2.82 9.59
CA ASP A 214 -9.16 2.62 10.28
C ASP A 214 -10.05 3.89 10.35
N GLY A 215 -9.47 5.06 10.07
CA GLY A 215 -10.20 6.34 9.99
C GLY A 215 -10.63 6.72 8.58
N THR A 216 -11.46 7.76 8.44
CA THR A 216 -11.86 8.26 7.11
C THR A 216 -10.87 9.25 6.52
N TYR A 217 -10.02 9.87 7.34
CA TYR A 217 -9.06 10.88 6.87
C TYR A 217 -8.08 10.36 5.81
N PHE A 218 -7.45 9.21 6.05
CA PHE A 218 -6.44 8.67 5.14
C PHE A 218 -7.06 8.14 3.82
N PRO A 219 -8.18 7.38 3.82
CA PRO A 219 -8.91 7.03 2.61
C PRO A 219 -9.43 8.22 1.80
N ASP A 220 -9.85 9.31 2.46
CA ASP A 220 -10.30 10.53 1.77
C ASP A 220 -9.16 11.22 1.03
N LEU A 221 -7.96 11.26 1.63
CA LEU A 221 -6.76 11.76 0.95
C LEU A 221 -6.43 10.91 -0.27
N ALA A 222 -6.44 9.58 -0.12
CA ALA A 222 -6.23 8.66 -1.23
C ALA A 222 -7.26 8.87 -2.35
N THR A 223 -8.54 9.07 -2.00
CA THR A 223 -9.61 9.34 -2.96
C THR A 223 -9.38 10.64 -3.72
N ALA A 224 -8.99 11.70 -3.02
CA ALA A 224 -8.69 13.00 -3.61
C ALA A 224 -7.49 12.95 -4.56
N GLN A 225 -6.55 12.04 -4.33
CA GLN A 225 -5.35 11.84 -5.14
C GLN A 225 -5.50 10.73 -6.20
N HIS A 226 -6.70 10.18 -6.37
CA HIS A 226 -6.98 9.08 -7.31
C HIS A 226 -6.22 7.77 -7.01
N LEU A 227 -5.96 7.49 -5.73
CA LEU A 227 -5.17 6.36 -5.26
C LEU A 227 -6.02 5.16 -4.79
N THR A 228 -7.34 5.18 -4.97
CA THR A 228 -8.19 4.04 -4.61
C THR A 228 -8.18 2.93 -5.67
N GLY A 229 -8.52 1.71 -5.29
CA GLY A 229 -8.53 0.54 -6.18
C GLY A 229 -9.36 0.75 -7.45
N ASP A 230 -10.57 1.31 -7.32
CA ASP A 230 -11.46 1.61 -8.44
C ASP A 230 -10.90 2.67 -9.40
N GLN A 231 -9.98 3.52 -8.92
CA GLN A 231 -9.30 4.55 -9.71
C GLN A 231 -7.99 4.06 -10.34
N TRP A 232 -7.72 2.74 -10.27
CA TRP A 232 -6.43 2.15 -10.63
C TRP A 232 -5.29 2.69 -9.75
N GLY A 233 -5.59 2.98 -8.48
CA GLY A 233 -4.70 3.68 -7.56
C GLY A 233 -3.33 3.04 -7.37
N MET A 234 -3.23 1.71 -7.42
CA MET A 234 -1.95 0.98 -7.40
C MET A 234 -1.02 1.38 -8.58
N MET A 235 -1.59 1.90 -9.66
CA MET A 235 -0.86 2.47 -10.78
C MET A 235 -0.54 3.93 -10.61
N ASN A 236 -1.42 4.68 -9.94
CA ASN A 236 -1.35 6.12 -9.92
C ASN A 236 -0.29 6.59 -8.93
N GLU A 237 0.13 7.82 -9.12
CA GLU A 237 1.01 8.56 -8.22
C GLU A 237 0.41 9.95 -8.04
N THR A 238 0.80 10.66 -7.00
CA THR A 238 0.35 12.04 -6.82
C THR A 238 0.84 12.94 -7.97
N GLY A 239 0.01 13.91 -8.36
CA GLY A 239 0.33 14.88 -9.41
C GLY A 239 0.28 14.30 -10.84
N ASN A 240 1.26 14.67 -11.67
CA ASN A 240 1.28 14.35 -13.10
C ASN A 240 2.21 13.16 -13.44
N TYR A 241 2.74 12.48 -12.43
CA TYR A 241 3.66 11.37 -12.68
C TYR A 241 2.91 10.18 -13.29
N PRO A 242 3.43 9.53 -14.36
CA PRO A 242 2.72 8.51 -15.12
C PRO A 242 2.54 7.17 -14.37
N GLY A 243 2.85 7.16 -13.07
CA GLY A 243 2.59 6.01 -12.23
C GLY A 243 3.50 4.80 -12.51
N GLN A 244 3.13 3.66 -11.96
CA GLN A 244 3.96 2.45 -11.93
C GLN A 244 3.63 1.48 -13.06
N SER A 245 3.74 1.88 -14.34
CA SER A 245 3.17 1.18 -15.52
C SER A 245 3.38 -0.35 -15.59
N TRP A 246 4.40 -0.91 -14.95
CA TRP A 246 4.61 -2.36 -14.86
C TRP A 246 3.50 -3.10 -14.09
N LEU A 247 2.72 -2.41 -13.26
CA LEU A 247 1.58 -2.99 -12.53
C LEU A 247 0.28 -3.02 -13.36
N TRP A 248 0.25 -2.48 -14.58
CA TRP A 248 -0.99 -2.39 -15.39
C TRP A 248 -1.67 -3.75 -15.58
N LEU A 249 -0.89 -4.81 -15.72
CA LEU A 249 -1.42 -6.16 -15.88
C LEU A 249 -2.12 -6.66 -14.60
N PHE A 250 -1.62 -6.29 -13.42
CA PHE A 250 -2.28 -6.60 -12.16
C PHE A 250 -3.56 -5.78 -12.02
N SER A 251 -3.49 -4.46 -12.18
CA SER A 251 -4.64 -3.56 -12.06
C SER A 251 -5.76 -3.90 -13.02
N PHE A 252 -5.44 -4.35 -14.24
CA PHE A 252 -6.43 -4.79 -15.22
C PHE A 252 -7.38 -5.86 -14.67
N PHE A 253 -6.86 -6.89 -13.98
CA PHE A 253 -7.69 -7.99 -13.50
C PHE A 253 -8.66 -7.57 -12.40
N TYR A 254 -8.33 -6.57 -11.58
CA TYR A 254 -9.27 -5.99 -10.61
C TYR A 254 -10.51 -5.34 -11.25
N GLN A 255 -10.46 -5.04 -12.55
CA GLN A 255 -11.56 -4.35 -13.25
C GLN A 255 -12.51 -5.29 -13.99
N VAL A 256 -12.22 -6.59 -14.02
CA VAL A 256 -12.92 -7.57 -14.85
C VAL A 256 -13.62 -8.61 -13.98
N GLU A 257 -14.86 -8.95 -14.31
CA GLU A 257 -15.59 -10.02 -13.64
C GLU A 257 -15.00 -11.40 -13.97
N PRO A 258 -14.95 -12.35 -13.01
CA PRO A 258 -15.50 -12.29 -11.65
C PRO A 258 -14.56 -11.70 -10.59
N VAL A 259 -13.34 -11.31 -10.96
CA VAL A 259 -12.32 -10.85 -9.99
C VAL A 259 -12.75 -9.55 -9.33
N LYS A 260 -13.35 -8.63 -10.09
CA LYS A 260 -13.85 -7.35 -9.60
C LYS A 260 -14.81 -7.47 -8.40
N SER A 261 -15.68 -8.47 -8.39
CA SER A 261 -16.68 -8.67 -7.34
C SER A 261 -16.25 -9.67 -6.26
N ALA A 262 -15.04 -10.21 -6.34
CA ALA A 262 -14.54 -11.23 -5.43
C ALA A 262 -13.96 -10.62 -4.13
N ALA A 263 -14.39 -11.13 -2.97
CA ALA A 263 -13.85 -10.71 -1.66
C ALA A 263 -12.36 -11.06 -1.48
N ASN A 264 -11.84 -11.99 -2.26
CA ASN A 264 -10.44 -12.44 -2.29
C ASN A 264 -9.73 -12.04 -3.60
N ALA A 265 -10.10 -10.90 -4.17
CA ALA A 265 -9.57 -10.42 -5.46
C ALA A 265 -8.03 -10.43 -5.49
N ASP A 266 -7.37 -10.02 -4.41
CA ASP A 266 -5.91 -9.95 -4.35
C ASP A 266 -5.25 -11.31 -4.60
N VAL A 267 -5.72 -12.35 -3.89
CA VAL A 267 -5.23 -13.72 -4.04
C VAL A 267 -5.47 -14.22 -5.46
N LEU A 268 -6.64 -13.93 -6.05
CA LEU A 268 -6.95 -14.33 -7.42
C LEU A 268 -6.00 -13.67 -8.43
N VAL A 269 -5.78 -12.35 -8.32
CA VAL A 269 -4.90 -11.62 -9.23
C VAL A 269 -3.46 -12.12 -9.12
N VAL A 270 -2.94 -12.33 -7.91
CA VAL A 270 -1.59 -12.88 -7.71
C VAL A 270 -1.45 -14.26 -8.34
N VAL A 271 -2.43 -15.14 -8.15
CA VAL A 271 -2.42 -16.49 -8.75
C VAL A 271 -2.46 -16.42 -10.27
N ILE A 272 -3.36 -15.60 -10.85
CA ILE A 272 -3.46 -15.40 -12.30
C ILE A 272 -2.12 -14.90 -12.85
N MET A 273 -1.54 -13.86 -12.26
CA MET A 273 -0.27 -13.28 -12.71
C MET A 273 0.89 -14.26 -12.55
N GLY A 274 0.91 -15.06 -11.48
CA GLY A 274 1.88 -16.14 -11.27
C GLY A 274 1.79 -17.20 -12.37
N VAL A 275 0.59 -17.67 -12.70
CA VAL A 275 0.36 -18.64 -13.78
C VAL A 275 0.76 -18.05 -15.14
N LEU A 276 0.35 -16.82 -15.46
CA LEU A 276 0.73 -16.17 -16.71
C LEU A 276 2.24 -16.00 -16.84
N THR A 277 2.92 -15.62 -15.75
CA THR A 277 4.37 -15.50 -15.70
C THR A 277 5.05 -16.84 -15.90
N LEU A 278 4.55 -17.90 -15.26
CA LEU A 278 5.07 -19.26 -15.45
C LEU A 278 4.88 -19.73 -16.90
N LEU A 279 3.70 -19.51 -17.50
CA LEU A 279 3.44 -19.82 -18.90
C LEU A 279 4.40 -19.08 -19.83
N LEU A 280 4.62 -17.78 -19.59
CA LEU A 280 5.56 -16.97 -20.35
C LEU A 280 6.99 -17.52 -20.24
N ALA A 281 7.43 -17.88 -19.03
CA ALA A 281 8.74 -18.47 -18.79
C ALA A 281 8.91 -19.84 -19.50
N LEU A 282 7.81 -20.57 -19.69
CA LEU A 282 7.80 -21.86 -20.39
C LEU A 282 7.70 -21.74 -21.91
N VAL A 283 7.39 -20.57 -22.49
CA VAL A 283 7.28 -20.34 -23.94
C VAL A 283 8.47 -20.89 -24.75
N PRO A 284 9.75 -20.73 -24.35
CA PRO A 284 10.88 -21.27 -25.10
C PRO A 284 10.87 -22.79 -25.25
N PHE A 285 10.20 -23.51 -24.35
CA PHE A 285 10.12 -24.96 -24.32
C PHE A 285 8.90 -25.52 -25.07
N ILE A 286 7.90 -24.69 -25.38
CA ILE A 286 6.67 -25.12 -26.04
C ILE A 286 6.89 -25.15 -27.57
N PRO A 287 6.81 -26.34 -28.22
CA PRO A 287 6.88 -26.44 -29.68
C PRO A 287 5.75 -25.62 -30.32
N GLY A 288 6.07 -24.90 -31.41
CA GLY A 288 5.13 -23.95 -32.05
C GLY A 288 5.27 -22.54 -31.50
N LEU A 289 5.06 -22.32 -30.19
CA LEU A 289 5.20 -20.98 -29.59
C LEU A 289 6.64 -20.47 -29.66
N ARG A 290 7.63 -21.33 -29.39
CA ARG A 290 9.06 -20.95 -29.51
C ARG A 290 9.47 -20.49 -30.91
N THR A 291 8.72 -20.84 -31.96
CA THR A 291 9.02 -20.46 -33.33
C THR A 291 8.23 -19.23 -33.79
N LEU A 292 7.26 -18.72 -33.02
CA LEU A 292 6.48 -17.52 -33.34
C LEU A 292 7.33 -16.33 -33.82
N PRO A 293 8.46 -15.98 -33.19
CA PRO A 293 9.29 -14.86 -33.66
C PRO A 293 9.85 -15.03 -35.07
N ARG A 294 9.87 -16.26 -35.62
CA ARG A 294 10.24 -16.54 -37.01
C ARG A 294 9.06 -16.36 -37.97
N TRP A 295 7.85 -16.65 -37.53
CA TRP A 295 6.61 -16.52 -38.31
C TRP A 295 6.08 -15.09 -38.35
N VAL A 296 6.22 -14.35 -37.25
CA VAL A 296 5.89 -12.92 -37.15
C VAL A 296 7.20 -12.14 -37.13
N PRO A 297 7.74 -11.74 -38.30
CA PRO A 297 9.12 -11.29 -38.39
C PRO A 297 9.25 -9.82 -38.01
N ILE A 298 8.85 -9.43 -36.79
CA ILE A 298 9.11 -8.09 -36.23
C ILE A 298 10.62 -7.80 -36.28
N HIS A 299 11.45 -8.84 -36.10
CA HIS A 299 12.89 -8.76 -36.27
C HIS A 299 13.31 -8.26 -37.67
N ARG A 300 12.54 -8.50 -38.74
CA ARG A 300 12.84 -7.94 -40.07
C ARG A 300 12.52 -6.45 -40.17
N LEU A 301 11.61 -5.93 -39.34
CA LEU A 301 11.35 -4.49 -39.25
C LEU A 301 12.47 -3.78 -38.48
N VAL A 302 12.88 -4.35 -37.34
CA VAL A 302 13.98 -3.79 -36.53
C VAL A 302 15.31 -3.85 -37.29
N TRP A 303 15.57 -4.95 -37.99
CA TRP A 303 16.80 -5.19 -38.74
C TRP A 303 16.60 -5.02 -40.25
N LYS A 304 15.73 -4.08 -40.66
CA LYS A 304 15.29 -3.91 -42.05
C LYS A 304 16.46 -3.78 -43.03
N ASP A 305 17.49 -3.00 -42.70
CA ASP A 305 18.64 -2.82 -43.57
C ASP A 305 19.50 -4.08 -43.70
N TYR A 306 19.64 -4.85 -42.61
CA TYR A 306 20.33 -6.15 -42.67
C TYR A 306 19.58 -7.12 -43.58
N TYR A 307 18.26 -7.19 -43.51
CA TYR A 307 17.46 -8.08 -44.36
C TYR A 307 17.27 -7.57 -45.80
N LYS A 308 17.36 -6.25 -46.03
CA LYS A 308 17.26 -5.64 -47.36
C LYS A 308 18.56 -5.75 -48.16
N ASN A 309 19.71 -5.73 -47.48
CA ASN A 309 21.03 -5.80 -48.11
C ASN A 309 21.63 -7.23 -48.10
N ARG A 310 20.80 -8.26 -47.85
CA ARG A 310 21.19 -9.67 -47.81
C ARG A 310 20.86 -10.39 -49.10
#